data_AF-A0A1H9UVZ7-F1
#
_entry.id   AF-A0A1H9UVZ7-F1
#
_cell.length_a   1.000
_cell.length_b   1.000
_cell.length_c   1.000
_cell.angle_alpha   90.00
_cell.angle_beta   90.00
_cell.angle_gamma   90.00
#
_symmetry.space_group_name_H-M   'P 1'
#
loop_
_entity.id
_entity.type
_entity.pdbx_description
1 polymer ?
#
loop_
_entity_poly.entity_id
_entity_poly.type
_entity_poly.pdbx_seq_one_letter_code
_entity_poly.pdbx_strand_id
1 'polypeptide(L)'
;MSDPSVGHERWTTWEHSRDGAQASEAVFTVVARTASCDCTWVVELGWSAGGRSGVQTVGRNGKPFRMTRAANAVHCYMNEPFSCS
;
A
#
# COMPACT_ATOMS: atom_id res chain seq x y z
N MET A 1 -27.28 -31.64 22.77
CA MET A 1 -28.20 -31.58 21.62
C MET A 1 -27.70 -30.42 20.77
N SER A 2 -27.05 -30.75 19.67
CA SER A 2 -26.34 -29.82 18.78
C SER A 2 -27.20 -29.55 17.55
N ASP A 3 -27.29 -28.31 17.09
CA ASP A 3 -27.82 -27.97 15.77
C ASP A 3 -26.68 -28.09 14.73
N PRO A 4 -26.78 -28.98 13.73
CA PRO A 4 -25.71 -29.26 12.78
C PRO A 4 -25.71 -28.37 11.52
N SER A 5 -26.49 -27.27 11.46
CA SER A 5 -26.73 -26.54 10.20
C SER A 5 -26.09 -25.15 10.06
N VAL A 6 -25.31 -24.68 11.03
CA VAL A 6 -24.62 -23.38 10.91
C VAL A 6 -23.11 -23.55 11.10
N GLY A 7 -22.41 -23.80 9.99
CA GLY A 7 -20.96 -23.68 9.92
C GLY A 7 -20.57 -22.23 9.64
N HIS A 8 -19.98 -21.55 10.63
CA HIS A 8 -19.26 -20.29 10.39
C HIS A 8 -17.80 -20.44 10.79
N GLU A 9 -17.05 -20.94 9.81
CA GLU A 9 -15.71 -20.50 9.44
C GLU A 9 -14.97 -19.56 10.41
N ARG A 10 -13.95 -20.17 11.01
CA ARG A 10 -12.93 -19.64 11.91
C ARG A 10 -11.99 -18.69 11.14
N TRP A 11 -12.32 -17.40 11.04
CA TRP A 11 -11.47 -16.39 10.39
C TRP A 11 -11.09 -15.18 11.26
N THR A 12 -11.42 -15.15 12.54
CA THR A 12 -11.14 -13.99 13.38
C THR A 12 -10.19 -14.32 14.51
N THR A 13 -8.91 -14.10 14.20
CA THR A 13 -7.81 -13.60 15.05
C THR A 13 -6.61 -14.50 14.89
N TRP A 14 -5.59 -13.99 14.17
CA TRP A 14 -4.24 -14.49 14.31
C TRP A 14 -3.82 -14.27 15.77
N GLU A 15 -3.79 -15.33 16.58
CA GLU A 15 -3.05 -15.30 17.85
C GLU A 15 -1.57 -15.26 17.50
N HIS A 16 -0.97 -14.08 17.61
CA HIS A 16 0.48 -13.95 17.59
C HIS A 16 1.06 -14.86 18.67
N SER A 17 2.04 -15.69 18.30
CA SER A 17 2.84 -16.44 19.26
C SER A 17 3.28 -15.48 20.37
N ARG A 18 3.09 -15.86 21.63
CA ARG A 18 3.52 -15.10 22.81
C ARG A 18 5.04 -14.99 22.94
N ASP A 19 5.79 -15.34 21.90
CA ASP A 19 7.22 -15.13 21.80
C ASP A 19 7.53 -13.69 21.32
N GLY A 20 6.90 -12.70 21.93
CA GLY A 20 7.38 -11.32 22.19
C GLY A 20 8.09 -10.49 21.11
N ALA A 21 8.22 -10.93 19.87
CA ALA A 21 8.89 -10.18 18.82
C ALA A 21 7.89 -9.20 18.22
N GLN A 22 7.73 -8.05 18.88
CA GLN A 22 7.22 -6.86 18.21
C GLN A 22 8.12 -6.62 17.00
N ALA A 23 7.58 -6.75 15.77
CA ALA A 23 8.35 -6.42 14.57
C ALA A 23 8.90 -5.00 14.76
N SER A 24 10.23 -4.88 14.83
CA SER A 24 10.90 -3.58 15.00
C SER A 24 10.73 -2.71 13.76
N GLU A 25 10.39 -3.32 12.63
CA GLU A 25 10.15 -2.67 11.35
C GLU A 25 9.09 -3.45 10.55
N ALA A 26 8.22 -2.72 9.84
CA ALA A 26 7.29 -3.26 8.87
C ALA A 26 7.51 -2.58 7.52
N VAL A 27 7.67 -3.38 6.47
CA VAL A 27 7.89 -2.90 5.10
C VAL A 27 6.66 -3.26 4.27
N PHE A 28 6.14 -2.29 3.51
CA PHE A 28 4.98 -2.45 2.65
C PHE A 28 5.33 -2.08 1.20
N THR A 29 4.85 -2.88 0.26
CA THR A 29 4.91 -2.55 -1.18
C THR A 29 3.53 -2.09 -1.64
N VAL A 30 3.44 -0.89 -2.18
CA VAL A 30 2.21 -0.35 -2.78
C VAL A 30 2.35 -0.35 -4.29
N VAL A 31 1.44 -1.04 -4.98
CA VAL A 31 1.36 -1.06 -6.44
C VAL A 31 0.12 -0.31 -6.88
N ALA A 32 0.32 0.81 -7.57
CA ALA A 32 -0.75 1.61 -8.16
C ALA A 32 -0.62 1.61 -9.70
N ARG A 33 -1.76 1.58 -10.40
CA ARG A 33 -1.81 1.74 -11.87
C ARG A 33 -2.58 3.01 -12.21
N THR A 34 -2.03 3.82 -13.09
CA THR A 34 -2.72 4.99 -13.64
C THR A 34 -3.51 4.60 -14.89
N ALA A 35 -4.83 4.65 -14.85
CA ALA A 35 -5.66 4.29 -16.00
C ALA A 35 -6.28 5.50 -16.73
N SER A 36 -6.52 6.64 -16.06
CA SER A 36 -7.35 7.71 -16.64
C SER A 36 -6.92 9.16 -16.39
N CYS A 37 -6.02 9.44 -15.44
CA CYS A 37 -5.56 10.82 -15.15
C CYS A 37 -4.05 10.94 -14.97
N ASP A 38 -3.56 12.18 -15.11
CA ASP A 38 -2.38 12.64 -14.39
C ASP A 38 -2.82 12.92 -12.96
N CYS A 39 -2.56 11.99 -12.06
CA CYS A 39 -3.15 12.00 -10.72
C CYS A 39 -2.10 12.33 -9.67
N THR A 40 -2.54 13.06 -8.64
CA THR A 40 -1.82 13.19 -7.37
C THR A 40 -2.52 12.38 -6.30
N TRP A 41 -1.78 11.60 -5.51
CA TRP A 41 -2.36 10.69 -4.52
C TRP A 41 -1.47 10.52 -3.29
N VAL A 42 -2.06 10.08 -2.20
CA VAL A 42 -1.40 9.68 -0.96
C VAL A 42 -1.89 8.30 -0.55
N VAL A 43 -1.12 7.59 0.28
CA VAL A 43 -1.60 6.38 0.98
C VAL A 43 -2.00 6.78 2.39
N GLU A 44 -3.20 6.44 2.80
CA GLU A 44 -3.61 6.47 4.21
C GLU A 44 -3.42 5.08 4.81
N LEU A 45 -2.42 4.92 5.67
CA LEU A 45 -2.08 3.64 6.30
C LEU A 45 -2.57 3.63 7.75
N GLY A 46 -3.59 2.83 8.04
CA GLY A 46 -3.96 2.50 9.42
C GLY A 46 -2.95 1.53 10.04
N TRP A 47 -2.52 1.78 11.28
CA TRP A 47 -1.54 0.94 11.98
C TRP A 47 -1.87 0.76 13.47
N SER A 48 -1.35 -0.32 14.05
CA SER A 48 -1.33 -0.59 15.48
C SER A 48 -0.05 -1.33 15.88
N ALA A 49 0.68 -0.86 16.89
CA ALA A 49 1.92 -1.45 17.39
C ALA A 49 2.20 -1.03 18.84
N GLY A 50 2.64 -1.97 19.70
CA GLY A 50 3.03 -1.67 21.08
C GLY A 50 1.97 -0.92 21.91
N GLY A 51 0.69 -1.20 21.70
CA GLY A 51 -0.43 -0.52 22.38
C GLY A 51 -0.77 0.87 21.84
N ARG A 52 -0.15 1.32 20.73
CA ARG A 52 -0.47 2.56 20.04
C ARG A 52 -1.12 2.27 18.69
N SER A 53 -1.97 3.16 18.22
CA SER A 53 -2.58 3.09 16.89
C SER A 53 -2.67 4.47 16.24
N GLY A 54 -2.89 4.50 14.92
CA GLY A 54 -3.08 5.75 14.19
C GLY A 54 -3.26 5.54 12.70
N VAL A 55 -3.33 6.66 11.98
CA VAL A 55 -3.29 6.71 10.51
C VAL A 55 -2.07 7.51 10.11
N GLN A 56 -1.23 6.94 9.27
CA GLN A 56 -0.08 7.60 8.67
C GLN A 56 -0.39 7.94 7.22
N THR A 57 -0.31 9.21 6.86
CA THR A 57 -0.33 9.63 5.46
C THR A 57 1.08 9.46 4.87
N VAL A 58 1.20 8.73 3.77
CA VAL A 58 2.46 8.49 3.07
C VAL A 58 2.39 9.14 1.70
N GLY A 59 3.43 9.91 1.39
CA GLY A 59 3.61 10.61 0.13
C GLY A 59 5.09 10.65 -0.27
N ARG A 60 5.40 11.25 -1.41
CA ARG A 60 6.77 11.51 -1.84
C ARG A 60 7.32 12.73 -1.10
N ASN A 61 8.24 12.52 -0.16
CA ASN A 61 8.89 13.59 0.62
C ASN A 61 7.89 14.58 1.25
N GLY A 62 6.81 14.05 1.85
CA GLY A 62 5.76 14.85 2.49
C GLY A 62 4.74 15.49 1.53
N LYS A 63 4.88 15.28 0.21
CA LYS A 63 3.91 15.73 -0.81
C LYS A 63 3.17 14.53 -1.41
N PRO A 64 1.98 14.72 -2.01
CA PRO A 64 1.34 13.67 -2.78
C PRO A 64 2.28 13.09 -3.85
N PHE A 65 2.22 11.78 -4.06
CA PHE A 65 2.82 11.15 -5.23
C PHE A 65 2.21 11.75 -6.48
N ARG A 66 3.03 12.06 -7.48
CA ARG A 66 2.57 12.45 -8.82
C ARG A 66 2.78 11.26 -9.76
N MET A 67 1.72 10.83 -10.42
CA MET A 67 1.81 9.85 -11.50
C MET A 67 1.21 10.44 -12.77
N THR A 68 1.96 10.36 -13.87
CA THR A 68 1.51 10.78 -15.19
C THR A 68 0.92 9.57 -15.92
N ARG A 69 -0.22 9.75 -16.58
CA ARG A 69 -0.84 8.72 -17.39
C ARG A 69 0.13 8.32 -18.50
N ALA A 70 0.22 7.03 -18.82
CA ALA A 70 1.10 6.55 -19.88
C ALA A 70 0.94 7.30 -21.21
N ALA A 71 -0.30 7.62 -21.62
CA ALA A 71 -0.57 8.38 -22.84
C ALA A 71 -0.14 9.87 -22.80
N ASN A 72 0.12 10.42 -21.61
CA ASN A 72 0.64 11.78 -21.43
C ASN A 72 2.12 11.76 -21.00
N ALA A 73 2.72 10.57 -20.85
CA ALA A 73 4.13 10.46 -20.52
C ALA A 73 4.95 10.88 -21.73
N VAL A 74 5.93 11.76 -21.53
CA VAL A 74 6.90 12.13 -22.56
C VAL A 74 7.62 10.86 -23.02
N HIS A 75 7.65 10.63 -24.33
CA HIS A 75 8.35 9.48 -24.87
C HIS A 75 9.82 9.84 -24.99
N CYS A 76 10.65 9.28 -24.11
CA CYS A 76 12.08 9.48 -24.16
C CYS A 76 12.77 8.23 -24.73
N TYR A 77 13.53 8.44 -25.79
CA TYR A 77 14.38 7.40 -26.35
C TYR A 77 15.75 7.49 -25.67
N MET A 78 16.11 6.42 -24.94
CA MET A 78 17.41 6.29 -24.27
C MET A 78 18.48 5.74 -25.22
N ASN A 79 18.52 6.22 -26.46
CA ASN A 79 19.59 5.97 -27.42
C ASN A 79 20.31 7.29 -27.73
N GLU A 80 21.59 7.22 -28.10
CA GLU A 80 22.32 8.43 -28.48
C GLU A 80 21.90 8.92 -29.87
N PRO A 81 21.64 10.23 -30.05
CA PRO A 81 21.53 11.26 -29.02
C PRO A 81 20.21 11.14 -28.23
N PHE A 82 20.28 11.34 -26.91
CA PHE A 82 19.09 11.31 -26.05
C PHE A 82 18.05 12.31 -26.55
N SER A 83 16.83 11.83 -26.79
CA SER A 83 15.73 12.67 -27.30
C SER A 83 14.44 12.34 -26.56
N CYS A 84 13.64 13.38 -26.32
CA CYS A 84 12.31 13.29 -25.75
C CYS A 84 11.36 14.06 -26.66
N SER A 85 10.26 13.42 -27.07
CA SER A 85 9.21 14.00 -27.92
C SER A 85 7.85 13.97 -27.22
#